data_AF-A0A8H3A622-F1
#
_entry.id   AF-A0A8H3A622-F1
#
_cell.length_a   1.000
_cell.length_b   1.000
_cell.length_c   1.000
_cell.angle_alpha   90.00
_cell.angle_beta   90.00
_cell.angle_gamma   90.00
#
_symmetry.space_group_name_H-M   'P 1'
#
loop_
_entity.id
_entity.type
_entity.pdbx_description
1 polymer ?
#
loop_
_entity_poly.entity_id
_entity_poly.type
_entity_poly.pdbx_seq_one_letter_code
_entity_poly.pdbx_strand_id
1 'polypeptide(L)'
;MRWLEDSIKEGKLLDETKYNLLDPDNEKRYGMSLSRSLKIVKENKGKLLEGHTFFVTENVGVEFKSIERVIESSGGVAKLEPKPTKKKIGNDMKHNHVISSEEDKASWQALIKEDVPIYSKEFILNGILRQKLDWSADRIH
;
A
#
# COMPACT_ATOMS: atom_id res chain seq x y z
N MET A 1 -21.60 -15.40 5.78
CA MET A 1 -20.71 -14.68 6.73
C MET A 1 -21.19 -15.04 8.14
N ARG A 2 -20.50 -15.94 8.85
CA ARG A 2 -21.03 -16.52 10.11
C ARG A 2 -21.29 -15.48 11.20
N TRP A 3 -20.43 -14.48 11.34
CA TRP A 3 -20.63 -13.40 12.32
C TRP A 3 -21.95 -12.64 12.11
N LEU A 4 -22.26 -12.29 10.86
CA LEU A 4 -23.48 -11.55 10.51
C LEU A 4 -24.72 -12.42 10.74
N GLU A 5 -24.67 -13.68 10.29
CA GLU A 5 -25.76 -14.63 10.45
C GLU A 5 -26.09 -14.90 11.93
N ASP A 6 -25.06 -15.09 12.76
CA ASP A 6 -25.23 -15.35 14.20
C ASP A 6 -25.64 -14.08 14.96
N SER A 7 -25.15 -12.90 14.55
CA SER A 7 -25.58 -11.62 15.12
C SER A 7 -27.05 -11.31 14.82
N ILE A 8 -27.51 -11.63 13.60
CA ILE A 8 -28.92 -11.49 13.22
C ILE A 8 -29.78 -12.46 14.03
N LYS A 9 -29.32 -13.71 14.24
CA LYS A 9 -30.05 -14.71 15.04
C LYS A 9 -30.16 -14.34 16.52
N GLU A 10 -29.09 -13.79 17.12
CA GLU A 10 -29.12 -13.34 18.52
C GLU A 10 -29.76 -11.96 18.71
N GLY A 11 -30.09 -11.25 17.62
CA GLY A 11 -30.67 -9.91 17.68
C GLY A 11 -29.72 -8.83 18.23
N LYS A 12 -28.41 -9.11 18.26
CA LYS A 12 -27.36 -8.19 18.74
C LYS A 12 -26.05 -8.45 18.00
N LEU A 13 -25.19 -7.44 17.92
CA LEU A 13 -23.85 -7.61 17.37
C LEU A 13 -23.02 -8.48 18.31
N LEU A 14 -22.57 -9.63 17.81
CA LEU A 14 -21.70 -10.54 18.53
C LEU A 14 -20.26 -10.05 18.51
N ASP A 15 -19.47 -10.52 19.47
CA ASP A 15 -18.04 -10.22 19.54
C ASP A 15 -17.31 -10.76 18.30
N GLU A 16 -16.77 -9.84 17.50
CA GLU A 16 -16.03 -10.11 16.27
C GLU A 16 -14.78 -10.95 16.50
N THR A 17 -14.18 -10.91 17.71
CA THR A 17 -12.96 -11.65 18.02
C THR A 17 -13.13 -13.17 17.92
N LYS A 18 -14.36 -13.68 18.07
CA LYS A 18 -14.71 -15.11 17.92
C LYS A 18 -14.84 -15.54 16.45
N TYR A 19 -14.87 -14.58 15.53
CA TYR A 19 -15.06 -14.79 14.10
C TYR A 19 -13.89 -14.24 13.27
N ASN A 20 -12.71 -14.13 13.90
CA ASN A 20 -11.50 -13.69 13.22
C ASN A 20 -11.29 -14.48 11.92
N LEU A 21 -11.03 -13.76 10.84
CA LEU A 21 -10.69 -14.35 9.55
C LEU A 21 -9.34 -15.05 9.69
N LEU A 22 -9.36 -16.37 9.63
CA LEU A 22 -8.17 -17.21 9.56
C LEU A 22 -8.02 -17.68 8.12
N ASP A 23 -7.01 -17.18 7.43
CA ASP A 23 -6.69 -17.54 6.06
C ASP A 23 -5.23 -17.99 5.96
N PRO A 24 -4.92 -19.23 6.41
CA PRO A 24 -3.56 -19.72 6.48
C PRO A 24 -2.91 -19.84 5.09
N ASP A 25 -3.69 -20.03 4.02
CA ASP A 25 -3.17 -20.13 2.65
C ASP A 25 -2.65 -18.76 2.17
N ASN A 26 -3.42 -17.69 2.38
CA ASN A 26 -2.97 -16.34 2.05
C ASN A 26 -1.89 -15.84 3.01
N GLU A 27 -1.98 -16.13 4.31
CA GLU A 27 -0.92 -15.80 5.27
C GLU A 27 0.44 -16.39 4.86
N LYS A 28 0.44 -17.65 4.39
CA LYS A 28 1.65 -18.28 3.85
C LYS A 28 2.09 -17.66 2.53
N ARG A 29 1.16 -17.39 1.61
CA ARG A 29 1.46 -16.79 0.29
C ARG A 29 2.11 -15.41 0.43
N TYR A 30 1.59 -14.58 1.32
CA TYR A 30 2.09 -13.22 1.55
C TYR A 30 3.15 -13.14 2.66
N GLY A 31 3.47 -14.26 3.33
CA GLY A 31 4.49 -14.33 4.37
C GLY A 31 4.16 -13.45 5.58
N MET A 32 2.90 -13.42 6.00
CA MET A 32 2.39 -12.50 7.02
C MET A 32 1.40 -13.18 7.96
N SER A 33 1.06 -12.51 9.05
CA SER A 33 -0.15 -12.85 9.81
C SER A 33 -1.11 -11.66 9.85
N LEU A 34 -2.35 -11.90 9.45
CA LEU A 34 -3.42 -10.89 9.44
C LEU A 34 -3.69 -10.37 10.85
N SER A 35 -3.69 -11.26 11.84
CA SER A 35 -3.85 -10.90 13.25
C SER A 35 -2.77 -9.91 13.70
N ARG A 36 -1.52 -10.11 13.25
CA ARG A 36 -0.38 -9.24 13.56
C ARG A 36 -0.50 -7.90 12.85
N SER A 37 -0.83 -7.90 11.55
CA SER A 37 -1.06 -6.66 10.80
C SER A 37 -2.15 -5.82 11.46
N LEU A 38 -3.29 -6.41 11.82
CA LEU A 38 -4.37 -5.68 12.50
C LEU A 38 -3.93 -5.09 13.85
N LYS A 39 -3.09 -5.79 14.61
CA LYS A 39 -2.51 -5.26 15.85
C LYS A 39 -1.63 -4.05 15.59
N ILE A 40 -0.74 -4.13 14.61
CA ILE A 40 0.16 -3.02 14.22
C ILE A 40 -0.66 -1.82 13.71
N VAL A 41 -1.70 -2.04 12.89
CA VAL A 41 -2.62 -0.97 12.45
C VAL A 41 -3.21 -0.24 13.66
N LYS A 42 -3.70 -0.98 14.66
CA LYS A 42 -4.32 -0.40 15.86
C LYS A 42 -3.31 0.41 16.67
N GLU A 43 -2.09 -0.10 16.84
CA GLU A 43 -1.00 0.59 17.55
C GLU A 43 -0.57 1.87 16.80
N ASN A 44 -0.42 1.78 15.49
CA ASN A 44 -0.01 2.90 14.63
C ASN A 44 -1.18 3.79 14.18
N LYS A 45 -2.42 3.55 14.66
CA LYS A 45 -3.64 4.26 14.25
C LYS A 45 -3.84 4.35 12.73
N GLY A 46 -3.39 3.33 11.99
CA GLY A 46 -3.46 3.29 10.53
C GLY A 46 -2.55 4.31 9.82
N LYS A 47 -1.53 4.84 10.50
CA LYS A 47 -0.63 5.89 9.97
C LYS A 47 0.70 5.32 9.46
N LEU A 48 0.66 4.22 8.71
CA LEU A 48 1.88 3.59 8.19
C LEU A 48 2.64 4.50 7.22
N LEU A 49 1.91 5.26 6.41
CA LEU A 49 2.44 6.10 5.35
C LEU A 49 2.50 7.59 5.74
N GLU A 50 2.36 7.91 7.03
CA GLU A 50 2.34 9.30 7.48
C GLU A 50 3.63 10.02 7.13
N GLY A 51 3.50 11.19 6.49
CA GLY A 51 4.63 11.98 6.02
C GLY A 51 5.19 11.55 4.66
N HIS A 52 4.65 10.50 4.03
CA HIS A 52 5.08 10.05 2.70
C HIS A 52 4.14 10.50 1.58
N THR A 53 4.73 10.95 0.47
CA THR A 53 4.05 11.29 -0.78
C THR A 53 4.42 10.31 -1.88
N PHE A 54 3.43 9.74 -2.54
CA PHE A 54 3.57 8.75 -3.60
C PHE A 54 3.13 9.35 -4.93
N PHE A 55 4.06 9.41 -5.89
CA PHE A 55 3.83 9.87 -7.25
C PHE A 55 3.58 8.65 -8.13
N VAL A 56 2.35 8.50 -8.60
CA VAL A 56 1.89 7.31 -9.32
C VAL A 56 1.77 7.62 -10.81
N THR A 57 2.33 6.77 -11.68
CA THR A 57 2.15 6.90 -13.14
C THR A 57 0.80 6.35 -13.61
N GLU A 58 0.43 6.57 -14.87
CA GLU A 58 -0.89 6.18 -15.37
C GLU A 58 -1.06 4.66 -15.51
N ASN A 59 -0.01 3.94 -15.95
CA ASN A 59 -0.11 2.53 -16.30
C ASN A 59 0.44 1.62 -15.19
N VAL A 60 -0.05 1.77 -13.97
CA VAL A 60 0.34 0.91 -12.83
C VAL A 60 -0.46 -0.40 -12.79
N GLY A 61 -1.39 -0.60 -13.74
CA GLY A 61 -2.26 -1.78 -13.83
C GLY A 61 -3.30 -1.85 -12.70
N VAL A 62 -3.59 -0.71 -12.07
CA VAL A 62 -4.71 -0.48 -11.14
C VAL A 62 -5.19 0.95 -11.36
N GLU A 63 -6.47 1.21 -11.15
CA GLU A 63 -7.00 2.57 -11.24
C GLU A 63 -6.34 3.48 -10.19
N PHE A 64 -5.89 4.68 -10.58
CA PHE A 64 -5.27 5.66 -9.67
C PHE A 64 -6.14 5.94 -8.45
N LYS A 65 -7.45 6.13 -8.62
CA LYS A 65 -8.39 6.36 -7.50
C LYS A 65 -8.41 5.22 -6.49
N SER A 66 -8.16 3.99 -6.92
CA SER A 66 -8.13 2.84 -6.02
C SER A 66 -6.87 2.85 -5.16
N ILE A 67 -5.70 3.11 -5.76
CA ILE A 67 -4.44 3.18 -5.01
C ILE A 67 -4.37 4.46 -4.16
N GLU A 68 -4.92 5.57 -4.63
CA GLU A 68 -5.06 6.83 -3.88
C GLU A 68 -5.78 6.61 -2.56
N ARG A 69 -6.98 6.00 -2.58
CA ARG A 69 -7.73 5.68 -1.36
C ARG A 69 -6.97 4.77 -0.41
N VAL A 70 -6.23 3.81 -0.93
CA VAL A 70 -5.41 2.88 -0.15
C VAL A 70 -4.25 3.61 0.55
N ILE A 71 -3.60 4.53 -0.16
CA ILE A 71 -2.51 5.36 0.40
C ILE A 71 -3.06 6.32 1.46
N GLU A 72 -4.14 7.05 1.15
CA GLU A 72 -4.73 8.05 2.04
C GLU A 72 -5.31 7.43 3.31
N SER A 73 -5.97 6.27 3.19
CA SER A 73 -6.45 5.52 4.36
C SER A 73 -5.33 5.02 5.27
N SER A 74 -4.10 4.94 4.75
CA SER A 74 -2.90 4.57 5.51
C SER A 74 -2.07 5.79 5.97
N GLY A 75 -2.62 7.01 5.82
CA GLY A 75 -2.02 8.27 6.26
C GLY A 75 -1.04 8.94 5.28
N GLY A 76 -0.89 8.40 4.06
CA GLY A 76 -0.02 8.95 3.03
C GLY A 76 -0.74 9.90 2.08
N VAL A 77 0.02 10.48 1.15
CA VAL A 77 -0.50 11.34 0.08
C VAL A 77 -0.22 10.70 -1.27
N ALA A 78 -1.22 10.56 -2.13
CA ALA A 78 -1.02 10.10 -3.51
C ALA A 78 -1.14 11.28 -4.49
N LYS A 79 -0.32 11.27 -5.55
CA LYS A 79 -0.37 12.24 -6.64
C LYS A 79 -0.25 11.52 -7.97
N LEU A 80 -1.17 11.80 -8.88
CA LEU A 80 -1.06 11.32 -10.25
C LEU A 80 0.00 12.15 -10.97
N GLU A 81 1.06 11.48 -11.41
CA GLU A 81 2.13 12.11 -12.19
C GLU A 81 2.54 11.19 -13.35
N PRO A 82 1.93 11.36 -14.54
CA PRO A 82 2.20 10.51 -15.70
C PRO A 82 3.66 10.58 -16.18
N LYS A 83 4.34 11.71 -15.92
CA LYS A 83 5.75 11.95 -16.28
C LYS A 83 6.53 12.44 -15.06
N PRO A 84 6.93 11.53 -14.18
CA PRO A 84 7.60 11.89 -12.94
C PRO A 84 8.99 12.46 -13.27
N THR A 85 9.28 13.63 -12.72
CA THR A 85 10.56 14.33 -12.88
C THR A 85 11.02 14.84 -11.52
N LYS A 86 12.34 14.93 -11.30
CA LYS A 86 12.92 15.38 -10.02
C LYS A 86 12.40 16.76 -9.56
N LYS A 87 12.07 17.65 -10.51
CA LYS A 87 11.43 18.93 -10.21
C LYS A 87 10.03 18.79 -9.60
N LYS A 88 9.25 17.81 -10.04
CA LYS A 88 7.87 17.58 -9.58
C LYS A 88 7.81 16.73 -8.32
N ILE A 89 8.68 15.73 -8.24
CA ILE A 89 8.81 14.85 -7.06
C ILE A 89 9.49 15.61 -5.92
N GLY A 90 10.37 16.56 -6.23
CA GLY A 90 11.25 17.21 -5.25
C GLY A 90 12.53 16.40 -5.01
N ASN A 91 13.41 16.93 -4.15
CA ASN A 91 14.70 16.30 -3.83
C ASN A 91 14.64 15.40 -2.58
N ASP A 92 13.52 15.39 -1.88
CA ASP A 92 13.36 14.62 -0.65
C ASP A 92 12.90 13.18 -0.95
N MET A 93 13.83 12.32 -1.33
CA MET A 93 13.56 10.90 -1.61
C MET A 93 13.27 10.06 -0.36
N LYS A 94 13.34 10.64 0.85
CA LYS A 94 12.93 9.94 2.08
C LYS A 94 11.41 9.97 2.23
N HIS A 95 10.80 11.09 1.85
CA HIS A 95 9.36 11.27 1.95
C HIS A 95 8.65 11.12 0.60
N ASN A 96 9.32 11.37 -0.52
CA ASN A 96 8.72 11.34 -1.85
C ASN A 96 9.16 10.11 -2.64
N HIS A 97 8.17 9.31 -3.06
CA HIS A 97 8.37 8.00 -3.68
C HIS A 97 7.66 7.92 -5.02
N VAL A 98 8.26 7.23 -6.00
CA VAL A 98 7.66 7.04 -7.32
C VAL A 98 7.13 5.62 -7.45
N ILE A 99 5.86 5.50 -7.83
CA ILE A 99 5.17 4.23 -8.06
C ILE A 99 4.87 4.13 -9.55
N SER A 100 5.40 3.09 -10.19
CA SER A 100 5.22 2.87 -11.62
C SER A 100 5.19 1.39 -11.98
N SER A 101 5.18 1.11 -13.27
CA SER A 101 5.32 -0.22 -13.86
C SER A 101 6.45 -0.21 -14.90
N GLU A 102 6.85 -1.40 -15.36
CA GLU A 102 7.80 -1.54 -16.46
C GLU A 102 7.24 -1.02 -17.79
N GLU A 103 5.92 -1.03 -17.98
CA GLU A 103 5.23 -0.53 -19.18
C GLU A 103 5.42 0.99 -19.33
N ASP A 104 5.45 1.71 -18.20
CA ASP A 104 5.69 3.14 -18.14
C ASP A 104 7.17 3.52 -18.12
N LYS A 105 8.10 2.59 -18.37
CA LYS A 105 9.56 2.85 -18.30
C LYS A 105 10.01 4.07 -19.08
N ALA A 106 9.40 4.34 -20.22
CA ALA A 106 9.71 5.53 -21.02
C ALA A 106 9.45 6.86 -20.29
N SER A 107 8.52 6.89 -19.33
CA SER A 107 8.14 8.09 -18.57
C SER A 107 9.10 8.40 -17.41
N TRP A 108 9.66 7.37 -16.78
CA TRP A 108 10.54 7.49 -15.60
C TRP A 108 12.01 7.12 -15.86
N GLN A 109 12.39 6.65 -17.05
CA GLN A 109 13.79 6.32 -17.38
C GLN A 109 14.79 7.47 -17.11
N ALA A 110 14.34 8.72 -17.18
CA ALA A 110 15.20 9.88 -16.89
C ALA A 110 15.56 9.95 -15.39
N LEU A 111 14.68 9.45 -14.52
CA LEU A 111 14.87 9.41 -13.07
C LEU A 111 15.92 8.39 -12.63
N ILE A 112 16.13 7.33 -13.43
CA ILE A 112 17.19 6.35 -13.22
C ILE A 112 18.56 7.02 -13.17
N LYS A 113 18.81 7.93 -14.12
CA LYS A 113 20.10 8.67 -14.21
C LYS A 113 20.31 9.61 -13.02
N GLU A 114 19.24 9.92 -12.30
CA GLU A 114 19.20 10.83 -11.16
C GLU A 114 19.17 10.08 -9.81
N ASP A 115 19.37 8.75 -9.83
CA ASP A 115 19.36 7.84 -8.68
C ASP A 115 18.05 7.85 -7.87
N VAL A 116 16.93 8.05 -8.56
CA VAL A 116 15.60 8.04 -7.94
C VAL A 116 15.03 6.61 -7.99
N PRO A 117 14.70 6.01 -6.83
CA PRO A 117 14.14 4.66 -6.79
C PRO A 117 12.70 4.64 -7.32
N ILE A 118 12.40 3.61 -8.09
CA ILE A 118 11.07 3.37 -8.67
C ILE A 118 10.51 2.09 -8.05
N TYR A 119 9.33 2.17 -7.47
CA TYR A 119 8.66 1.04 -6.84
C TYR A 119 7.44 0.60 -7.66
N SER A 120 7.09 -0.67 -7.53
CA SER A 120 5.85 -1.19 -8.12
C SER A 120 4.64 -0.90 -7.22
N LYS A 121 3.42 -1.13 -7.71
CA LYS A 121 2.21 -1.11 -6.85
C LYS A 121 2.30 -2.06 -5.66
N GLU A 122 3.02 -3.18 -5.82
CA GLU A 122 3.14 -4.21 -4.80
C GLU A 122 3.83 -3.67 -3.55
N PHE A 123 4.72 -2.68 -3.71
CA PHE A 123 5.33 -1.96 -2.59
C PHE A 123 4.28 -1.37 -1.63
N ILE A 124 3.23 -0.75 -2.18
CA ILE A 124 2.15 -0.17 -1.39
C ILE A 124 1.21 -1.27 -0.90
N LEU A 125 0.76 -2.14 -1.80
CA LEU A 125 -0.26 -3.13 -1.48
C LEU A 125 0.25 -4.15 -0.46
N ASN A 126 1.41 -4.75 -0.68
CA ASN A 126 2.03 -5.68 0.26
C ASN A 126 2.53 -4.95 1.49
N GLY A 127 3.01 -3.71 1.35
CA GLY A 127 3.46 -2.89 2.47
C GLY A 127 2.36 -2.61 3.48
N ILE A 128 1.19 -2.19 3.01
CA ILE A 128 -0.01 -1.97 3.83
C ILE A 128 -0.54 -3.30 4.36
N LEU A 129 -0.62 -4.32 3.52
CA LEU A 129 -1.10 -5.64 3.94
C LEU A 129 -0.25 -6.23 5.09
N ARG A 130 1.08 -6.11 5.01
CA ARG A 130 2.04 -6.55 6.04
C ARG A 130 2.24 -5.55 7.17
N GLN A 131 1.70 -4.33 7.04
CA GLN A 131 1.95 -3.19 7.91
C GLN A 131 3.43 -2.87 8.09
N LYS A 132 4.20 -3.01 7.01
CA LYS A 132 5.64 -2.78 6.96
C LYS A 132 6.06 -2.45 5.53
N LEU A 133 6.67 -1.30 5.33
CA LEU A 133 7.28 -0.94 4.05
C LEU A 133 8.63 -1.65 3.89
N ASP A 134 8.76 -2.43 2.81
CA ASP A 134 10.00 -3.08 2.43
C ASP A 134 10.62 -2.36 1.23
N TRP A 135 11.55 -1.47 1.52
CA TRP A 135 12.26 -0.64 0.53
C TRP A 135 13.19 -1.45 -0.38
N SER A 136 13.39 -2.74 -0.10
CA SER A 136 14.27 -3.62 -0.87
C SER A 136 13.53 -4.61 -1.78
N ALA A 137 12.31 -5.01 -1.42
CA ALA A 137 11.62 -6.13 -2.07
C ALA A 137 10.90 -5.75 -3.38
N ASP A 138 10.32 -4.55 -3.46
CA ASP A 138 9.40 -4.16 -4.54
C ASP A 138 9.93 -3.01 -5.42
N ARG A 139 11.26 -2.86 -5.45
CA ARG A 139 11.97 -1.87 -6.26
C ARG A 139 12.15 -2.38 -7.69
N ILE A 140 11.61 -1.64 -8.65
CA ILE A 140 11.78 -1.87 -10.09
C ILE A 140 13.16 -1.37 -10.54
N HIS A 141 13.58 -0.21 -10.01
CA HIS A 141 14.89 0.38 -10.30
C HIS A 141 15.40 1.25 -9.16
#